data_AF-A0A8S4DV99-F1
#
_entry.id   AF-A0A8S4DV99-F1
#
_cell.length_a   1.000
_cell.length_b   1.000
_cell.length_c   1.000
_cell.angle_alpha   90.00
_cell.angle_beta   90.00
_cell.angle_gamma   90.00
#
_symmetry.space_group_name_H-M   'P 1'
#
loop_
_entity.id
_entity.type
_entity.pdbx_description
1 polymer ?
#
loop_
_entity_poly.entity_id
_entity_poly.type
_entity_poly.pdbx_seq_one_letter_code
_entity_poly.pdbx_strand_id
1 'polypeptide(L)'
;MSVAKLGELVKKRGSYEAKMTQFMTFLKLMPDSGHSLTPSQVLELEMRVSRLEVLYSEFDALQTELELLSEDVDERYSEREQFETQYYAQLSRAR
;
A
#
# COMPACT_ATOMS: atom_id res chain seq x y z
N MET A 1 0.86 -28.03 -2.80
CA MET A 1 1.58 -26.76 -3.03
C MET A 1 2.41 -26.46 -1.79
N SER A 2 3.63 -25.92 -1.92
CA SER A 2 4.61 -25.95 -0.83
C SER A 2 4.51 -24.74 0.10
N VAL A 3 4.73 -24.98 1.40
CA VAL A 3 4.92 -23.98 2.45
C VAL A 3 5.90 -22.87 2.04
N ALA A 4 6.89 -23.19 1.18
CA ALA A 4 7.86 -22.25 0.64
C ALA A 4 7.20 -21.09 -0.14
N LYS A 5 6.21 -21.39 -0.98
CA LYS A 5 5.50 -20.39 -1.79
C LYS A 5 4.69 -19.43 -0.92
N LEU A 6 4.02 -19.94 0.12
CA LEU A 6 3.28 -19.11 1.07
C LEU A 6 4.24 -18.15 1.80
N GLY A 7 5.39 -18.65 2.26
CA GLY A 7 6.41 -17.83 2.91
C GLY A 7 6.99 -16.73 2.00
N GLU A 8 7.17 -17.01 0.71
CA GLU A 8 7.59 -15.99 -0.27
C GLU A 8 6.54 -14.90 -0.47
N LEU A 9 5.26 -15.27 -0.56
CA LEU A 9 4.16 -14.32 -0.70
C LEU A 9 4.04 -13.42 0.53
N VAL A 10 4.14 -13.98 1.75
CA VAL A 10 4.14 -13.20 3.00
C VAL A 10 5.30 -12.20 3.03
N LYS A 11 6.51 -12.61 2.65
CA LYS A 11 7.65 -11.70 2.55
C LYS A 11 7.41 -10.57 1.54
N LYS A 12 6.81 -10.91 0.40
CA LYS A 12 6.50 -9.94 -0.65
C LYS A 12 5.40 -8.96 -0.24
N ARG A 13 4.40 -9.40 0.55
CA ARG A 13 3.43 -8.53 1.21
C ARG A 13 4.12 -7.50 2.11
N GLY A 14 5.04 -7.93 2.96
CA GLY A 14 5.83 -7.02 3.80
C GLY A 14 6.61 -5.97 3.00
N SER A 15 7.06 -6.30 1.78
CA SER A 15 7.65 -5.32 0.86
C SER A 15 6.66 -4.25 0.41
N TYR A 16 5.40 -4.61 0.17
CA TYR A 16 4.35 -3.64 -0.19
C TYR A 16 3.95 -2.76 1.00
N GLU A 17 3.84 -3.33 2.20
CA GLU A 17 3.60 -2.59 3.46
C GLU A 17 4.71 -1.56 3.71
N ALA A 18 5.97 -1.92 3.47
CA ALA A 18 7.10 -1.00 3.58
C ALA A 18 7.02 0.16 2.57
N LYS A 19 6.61 -0.11 1.33
CA LYS A 19 6.41 0.93 0.30
C LYS A 19 5.25 1.87 0.66
N MET A 20 4.15 1.35 1.21
CA MET A 20 3.06 2.16 1.76
C MET A 20 3.57 3.09 2.86
N THR A 21 4.38 2.56 3.79
CA THR A 21 5.00 3.32 4.88
C THR A 21 5.92 4.43 4.35
N GLN A 22 6.66 4.19 3.29
CA GLN A 22 7.50 5.20 2.64
C GLN A 22 6.64 6.34 2.04
N PHE A 23 5.51 6.00 1.40
CA PHE A 23 4.58 7.00 0.88
C PHE A 23 3.94 7.83 2.01
N MET A 24 3.52 7.17 3.10
CA MET A 24 3.03 7.85 4.32
C MET A 24 4.06 8.82 4.89
N THR A 25 5.33 8.40 4.93
CA THR A 25 6.43 9.22 5.43
C THR A 25 6.63 10.45 4.56
N PHE A 26 6.53 10.31 3.24
CA PHE A 26 6.55 11.44 2.32
C PHE A 26 5.39 12.41 2.55
N LEU A 27 4.14 11.91 2.70
CA LEU A 27 2.99 12.77 2.96
C LEU A 27 3.10 13.54 4.29
N LYS A 28 3.78 12.98 5.30
CA LYS A 28 4.05 13.68 6.56
C LYS A 28 5.01 14.86 6.41
N LEU A 29 5.83 14.87 5.36
CA LEU A 29 6.74 15.98 5.04
C LEU A 29 6.08 17.05 4.18
N MET A 30 4.88 16.78 3.64
CA MET A 30 4.13 17.77 2.88
C MET A 30 3.51 18.82 3.81
N PRO A 31 3.42 20.09 3.36
CA PRO A 31 2.75 21.14 4.12
C PRO A 31 1.34 20.75 4.52
N ASP A 32 0.92 21.17 5.72
CA ASP A 32 -0.45 21.00 6.18
C ASP A 32 -1.45 21.78 5.30
N SER A 33 -2.70 21.35 5.35
CA SER A 33 -3.83 21.97 4.67
C SER A 33 -3.87 23.49 4.93
N GLY A 34 -3.75 24.27 3.86
CA GLY A 34 -3.73 25.74 3.90
C GLY A 34 -2.52 26.38 3.22
N HIS A 35 -1.48 25.61 2.89
CA HIS A 35 -0.35 26.07 2.09
C HIS A 35 -0.42 25.51 0.67
N SER A 36 -0.22 26.37 -0.33
CA SER A 36 -0.15 25.93 -1.72
C SER A 36 1.18 25.19 -1.98
N LEU A 37 1.08 24.04 -2.64
CA LEU A 37 2.25 23.32 -3.14
C LEU A 37 2.88 24.07 -4.31
N THR A 38 4.20 24.00 -4.41
CA THR A 38 4.91 24.43 -5.63
C THR A 38 4.58 23.49 -6.81
N PRO A 39 4.71 23.94 -8.07
CA PRO A 39 4.44 23.08 -9.22
C PRO A 39 5.24 21.77 -9.23
N SER A 40 6.50 21.80 -8.76
CA SER A 40 7.33 20.60 -8.64
C SER A 40 6.82 19.63 -7.56
N GLN A 41 6.33 20.15 -6.44
CA GLN A 41 5.73 19.32 -5.38
C GLN A 41 4.40 18.69 -5.83
N VAL A 42 3.58 19.43 -6.59
CA VAL A 42 2.36 18.88 -7.21
C VAL A 42 2.71 17.73 -8.14
N LEU A 43 3.68 17.94 -9.04
CA LEU A 43 4.11 16.90 -9.98
C LEU A 43 4.69 15.67 -9.26
N GLU A 44 5.50 15.86 -8.22
CA GLU A 44 6.03 14.74 -7.43
C GLU A 44 4.91 13.97 -6.71
N LEU A 45 3.95 14.68 -6.13
CA LEU A 45 2.79 14.08 -5.47
C LEU A 45 1.97 13.24 -6.46
N GLU A 46 1.68 13.77 -7.64
CA GLU A 46 0.97 13.04 -8.71
C GLU A 46 1.71 11.77 -9.11
N MET A 47 3.02 11.84 -9.38
CA MET A 47 3.82 10.67 -9.72
C MET A 47 3.79 9.60 -8.63
N ARG A 48 3.86 10.00 -7.36
CA ARG A 48 3.81 9.07 -6.23
C ARG A 48 2.41 8.48 -6.02
N VAL A 49 1.35 9.25 -6.24
CA VAL A 49 -0.04 8.76 -6.24
C VAL A 49 -0.23 7.70 -7.32
N SER A 50 0.18 7.95 -8.56
CA SER A 50 0.11 6.94 -9.62
C SER A 50 0.91 5.69 -9.27
N ARG A 51 2.07 5.84 -8.62
CA ARG A 51 2.84 4.68 -8.14
C ARG A 51 2.12 3.91 -7.03
N LEU A 52 1.41 4.60 -6.15
CA LEU A 52 0.63 4.00 -5.07
C LEU A 52 -0.56 3.19 -5.59
N GLU A 53 -1.23 3.66 -6.63
CA GLU A 53 -2.34 2.94 -7.28
C GLU A 53 -1.86 1.63 -7.91
N VAL A 54 -0.71 1.67 -8.59
CA VAL A 54 -0.06 0.45 -9.12
C VAL A 54 0.33 -0.49 -7.98
N LEU A 55 0.90 0.03 -6.89
CA LEU A 55 1.25 -0.75 -5.71
C LEU A 55 0.03 -1.46 -5.12
N TYR A 56 -1.12 -0.79 -5.06
CA TYR A 56 -2.35 -1.39 -4.56
C TYR A 56 -2.81 -2.55 -5.44
N SER A 57 -2.80 -2.39 -6.77
CA SER A 57 -3.14 -3.49 -7.67
C SER A 57 -2.18 -4.69 -7.55
N GLU A 58 -0.88 -4.42 -7.38
CA GLU A 58 0.14 -5.46 -7.14
C GLU A 58 -0.05 -6.17 -5.78
N PHE A 59 -0.50 -5.44 -4.75
CA PHE A 59 -0.85 -5.98 -3.44
C PHE A 59 -2.12 -6.82 -3.50
N ASP A 60 -3.19 -6.32 -4.11
CA ASP A 60 -4.49 -6.99 -4.21
C ASP A 60 -4.39 -8.38 -4.84
N ALA A 61 -3.66 -8.47 -5.96
CA ALA A 61 -3.39 -9.75 -6.62
C ALA A 61 -2.60 -10.71 -5.72
N LEU A 62 -1.61 -10.20 -4.99
CA LEU A 62 -0.81 -11.01 -4.07
C LEU A 62 -1.61 -11.46 -2.84
N GLN A 63 -2.43 -10.58 -2.27
CA GLN A 63 -3.24 -10.87 -1.10
C GLN A 63 -4.32 -11.90 -1.43
N THR A 64 -4.91 -11.82 -2.63
CA THR A 64 -5.81 -12.85 -3.16
C THR A 64 -5.12 -14.21 -3.25
N GLU A 65 -3.86 -14.26 -3.71
CA GLU A 65 -3.09 -15.50 -3.74
C GLU A 65 -2.83 -16.05 -2.32
N LEU A 66 -2.55 -15.18 -1.34
CA LEU A 66 -2.41 -15.56 0.07
C LEU A 66 -3.70 -16.12 0.66
N GLU A 67 -4.84 -15.49 0.39
CA GLU A 67 -6.17 -15.90 0.87
C GLU A 67 -6.56 -17.28 0.33
N LEU A 68 -6.23 -17.57 -0.93
CA LEU A 68 -6.51 -18.87 -1.56
C LEU A 68 -5.60 -20.00 -1.06
N LEU A 69 -4.41 -19.68 -0.56
CA LEU A 69 -3.39 -20.66 -0.16
C LEU A 69 -3.27 -20.85 1.35
N SER A 70 -3.84 -19.96 2.16
CA SER A 70 -3.77 -20.02 3.63
C SER A 70 -4.84 -20.95 4.20
N GLU A 71 -4.51 -21.70 5.24
CA GLU A 71 -5.50 -22.42 6.05
C GLU A 71 -6.24 -21.47 7.01
N ASP A 72 -5.56 -20.41 7.45
CA ASP A 72 -6.14 -19.31 8.23
C ASP A 72 -6.48 -18.15 7.29
N VAL A 73 -7.69 -18.17 6.74
CA VAL A 73 -8.15 -17.17 5.77
C VAL A 73 -8.61 -15.90 6.49
N ASP A 74 -9.11 -16.00 7.72
CA ASP A 74 -9.59 -14.85 8.50
C ASP A 74 -8.45 -13.89 8.82
N GLU A 75 -7.26 -14.40 9.18
CA GLU A 75 -6.08 -13.56 9.36
C GLU A 75 -5.71 -12.84 8.05
N ARG A 76 -5.80 -13.51 6.90
CA ARG A 76 -5.51 -12.88 5.59
C ARG A 76 -6.49 -11.78 5.24
N TYR A 77 -7.78 -11.95 5.53
CA TYR A 77 -8.77 -10.89 5.34
C TYR A 77 -8.53 -9.71 6.28
N SER A 78 -8.12 -9.95 7.52
CA SER A 78 -7.76 -8.86 8.44
C SER A 78 -6.54 -8.07 7.96
N GLU A 79 -5.51 -8.75 7.44
CA GLU A 79 -4.33 -8.09 6.85
C GLU A 79 -4.70 -7.21 5.65
N ARG A 80 -5.64 -7.67 4.80
CA ARG A 80 -6.18 -6.89 3.69
C ARG A 80 -6.85 -5.61 4.19
N GLU A 81 -7.78 -5.75 5.13
CA GLU A 81 -8.53 -4.63 5.69
C GLU A 81 -7.60 -3.57 6.30
N GLN A 82 -6.56 -4.01 7.02
CA GLN A 82 -5.55 -3.12 7.58
C GLN A 82 -4.78 -2.35 6.51
N PHE A 83 -4.36 -3.02 5.43
CA PHE A 83 -3.66 -2.37 4.32
C PHE A 83 -4.57 -1.40 3.57
N GLU A 84 -5.79 -1.81 3.23
CA GLU A 84 -6.78 -1.02 2.50
C GLU A 84 -7.19 0.24 3.28
N THR A 85 -7.40 0.11 4.59
CA THR A 85 -7.67 1.25 5.48
C THR A 85 -6.57 2.29 5.38
N GLN A 86 -5.30 1.86 5.43
CA GLN A 86 -4.17 2.77 5.30
C GLN A 86 -4.09 3.37 3.89
N TYR A 87 -4.22 2.54 2.85
CA TYR A 87 -4.18 2.97 1.45
C TYR A 87 -5.21 4.05 1.15
N TYR A 88 -6.48 3.81 1.45
CA TYR A 88 -7.55 4.77 1.17
C TYR A 88 -7.40 6.05 2.01
N ALA A 89 -6.98 5.94 3.27
CA ALA A 89 -6.70 7.11 4.09
C ALA A 89 -5.55 7.97 3.51
N GLN A 90 -4.50 7.35 2.98
CA GLN A 90 -3.40 8.11 2.38
C GLN A 90 -3.72 8.64 1.00
N LEU A 91 -4.41 7.87 0.16
CA LEU A 91 -4.81 8.28 -1.17
C LEU A 91 -5.77 9.48 -1.11
N SER A 92 -6.73 9.45 -0.19
CA SER A 92 -7.65 10.56 0.04
C SER A 92 -6.95 11.81 0.58
N ARG A 93 -5.91 11.66 1.41
CA ARG A 93 -5.09 12.80 1.85
C ARG A 93 -4.24 13.40 0.72
N ALA A 94 -3.82 12.57 -0.23
CA ALA A 94 -2.93 12.97 -1.33
C ALA A 94 -3.66 13.57 -2.54
N ARG A 95 -4.98 13.43 -2.60
CA ARG A 95 -5.85 13.96 -3.66
C ARG A 95 -6.59 15.20 -3.16
#